data_AF-B4IQR6-F1
#
_entry.id   AF-B4IQR6-F1
#
_cell.length_a   1.000
_cell.length_b   1.000
_cell.length_c   1.000
_cell.angle_alpha   90.00
_cell.angle_beta   90.00
_cell.angle_gamma   90.00
#
_symmetry.space_group_name_H-M   'P 1'
#
loop_
_entity.id
_entity.type
_entity.pdbx_description
1 polymer ?
#
loop_
_entity_poly.entity_id
_entity_poly.type
_entity_poly.pdbx_seq_one_letter_code
_entity_poly.pdbx_strand_id
1 'polypeptide(L)'
;ILHMHVASIEKLPLSTTGSPLLIRCKTFLSVTFVIPKDSECHDVYTSLLKLFQPVSINKLYCFNYQPNKDDFPKNAGWDYFKLEAEFKHMLVPNEAWTLCTMNEKYELCDTYPRQIYVPKEATTLMLISSSRFRSKGRLPALTYLHNNKASICRCSQPLSGFSAR
;
A
#
# COMPACT_ATOMS: atom_id res chain seq x y z
N ILE A 1 10.40 3.24 -21.31
CA ILE A 1 10.07 3.65 -19.92
C ILE A 1 8.60 3.33 -19.69
N LEU A 2 8.26 2.44 -18.74
CA LEU A 2 6.85 2.20 -18.39
C LEU A 2 6.25 3.49 -17.82
N HIS A 3 5.06 3.88 -18.30
CA HIS A 3 4.45 5.17 -17.93
C HIS A 3 4.29 5.34 -16.41
N MET A 4 3.95 4.27 -15.68
CA MET A 4 3.83 4.28 -14.22
C MET A 4 5.14 4.59 -13.46
N HIS A 5 6.31 4.44 -14.10
CA HIS A 5 7.61 4.76 -13.53
C HIS A 5 8.00 6.22 -13.71
N VAL A 6 7.29 6.97 -14.54
CA VAL A 6 7.52 8.42 -14.70
C VAL A 6 7.08 9.14 -13.43
N ALA A 7 7.94 10.01 -12.93
CA ALA A 7 7.68 10.90 -11.80
C ALA A 7 7.27 12.29 -12.29
N SER A 8 8.00 12.84 -13.27
CA SER A 8 7.68 14.11 -13.89
C SER A 8 8.18 14.17 -15.34
N ILE A 9 7.58 15.07 -16.13
CA ILE A 9 7.94 15.34 -17.51
C ILE A 9 8.02 16.84 -17.70
N GLU A 10 9.02 17.29 -18.43
CA GLU A 10 9.28 18.70 -18.70
C GLU A 10 9.67 18.86 -20.17
N LYS A 11 9.00 19.76 -20.89
CA LYS A 11 9.41 20.18 -22.23
C LYS A 11 10.37 21.37 -22.08
N LEU A 12 11.64 21.16 -22.43
CA LEU A 12 12.68 22.17 -22.33
C LEU A 12 12.60 23.15 -23.52
N PRO A 13 13.29 24.31 -23.46
CA PRO A 13 13.32 25.25 -24.57
C PRO A 13 13.77 24.60 -25.88
N LEU A 14 13.14 25.03 -26.98
CA LEU A 14 13.46 24.54 -28.33
C LEU A 14 14.93 24.80 -28.65
N SER A 15 15.61 23.79 -29.19
CA SER A 15 17.01 23.87 -29.61
C SER A 15 17.12 23.78 -31.13
N THR A 16 18.31 24.08 -31.67
CA THR A 16 18.59 23.96 -33.11
C THR A 16 18.52 22.52 -33.64
N THR A 17 18.63 21.53 -32.74
CA THR A 17 18.60 20.09 -33.09
C THR A 17 17.25 19.44 -32.83
N GLY A 18 16.28 20.18 -32.28
CA GLY A 18 14.93 19.69 -31.99
C GLY A 18 14.38 20.16 -30.63
N SER A 19 13.24 19.60 -30.24
CA SER A 19 12.53 19.89 -29.00
C SER A 19 12.94 18.90 -27.90
N PRO A 20 13.64 19.33 -26.84
CA PRO A 20 14.10 18.42 -25.80
C PRO A 20 12.99 18.11 -24.79
N LEU A 21 12.74 16.83 -24.55
CA LEU A 21 11.76 16.30 -23.60
C LEU A 21 12.47 15.56 -22.48
N LEU A 22 12.47 16.14 -21.28
CA LEU A 22 13.07 15.57 -20.08
C LEU A 22 12.04 14.74 -19.32
N ILE A 23 12.36 13.46 -19.10
CA ILE A 23 11.56 12.52 -18.33
C ILE A 23 12.36 12.11 -17.09
N ARG A 24 11.83 12.42 -15.91
CA ARG A 24 12.39 11.98 -14.62
C ARG A 24 11.58 10.79 -14.10
N CYS A 25 12.27 9.71 -13.77
CA CYS A 25 11.66 8.49 -13.27
C CYS A 25 11.68 8.43 -11.74
N LYS A 26 10.76 7.65 -11.15
CA LYS A 26 10.72 7.36 -9.71
C LYS A 26 11.95 6.59 -9.21
N THR A 27 12.73 6.02 -10.12
CA THR A 27 13.99 5.33 -9.87
C THR A 27 15.21 6.25 -9.98
N PHE A 28 15.01 7.58 -9.94
CA PHE A 28 16.05 8.61 -10.07
C PHE A 28 16.75 8.66 -11.44
N LEU A 29 16.40 7.78 -12.38
CA LEU A 29 16.84 7.87 -13.77
C LEU A 29 16.20 9.09 -14.45
N SER A 30 17.04 9.92 -15.05
CA SER A 30 16.59 11.07 -15.86
C SER A 30 17.04 10.85 -17.31
N VAL A 31 16.09 10.95 -18.24
CA VAL A 31 16.34 10.74 -19.67
C VAL A 31 15.83 11.96 -20.44
N THR A 32 16.68 12.52 -21.30
CA THR A 32 16.30 13.60 -22.21
C THR A 32 16.24 13.06 -23.63
N PHE A 33 15.06 13.10 -24.24
CA PHE A 33 14.89 12.82 -25.66
C PHE A 33 14.94 14.13 -26.44
N VAL A 34 15.57 14.14 -27.61
CA VAL A 34 15.52 15.29 -28.54
C VAL A 34 14.65 14.88 -29.71
N ILE A 35 13.43 15.43 -29.80
CA ILE A 35 12.45 15.11 -30.84
C ILE A 35 12.57 16.16 -31.94
N PRO A 36 12.82 15.79 -33.21
CA PRO A 36 13.11 16.77 -34.27
C PRO A 36 12.01 17.80 -34.51
N LYS A 37 10.74 17.39 -34.47
CA LYS A 37 9.60 18.30 -34.68
C LYS A 37 8.94 18.68 -33.35
N ASP A 38 8.72 19.97 -33.17
CA ASP A 38 8.12 20.49 -31.93
C ASP A 38 6.66 20.04 -31.74
N SER A 39 5.89 19.92 -32.84
CA SER A 39 4.52 19.41 -32.82
C SER A 39 4.45 17.97 -32.33
N GLU A 40 5.31 17.09 -32.86
CA GLU A 40 5.40 15.69 -32.42
C GLU A 40 5.84 15.60 -30.95
N CYS A 41 6.78 16.45 -30.52
CA CYS A 41 7.17 16.54 -29.12
C CYS A 41 6.00 16.95 -28.21
N HIS A 42 5.16 17.89 -28.66
CA HIS A 42 3.99 18.33 -27.92
C HIS A 42 2.93 17.22 -27.80
N ASP A 43 2.73 16.44 -28.86
CA ASP A 43 1.80 15.30 -28.85
C ASP A 43 2.27 14.20 -27.89
N VAL A 44 3.57 13.88 -27.89
CA VAL A 44 4.19 12.93 -26.95
C VAL A 44 4.06 13.44 -25.53
N TYR A 45 4.40 14.70 -25.26
CA TYR A 45 4.28 15.33 -23.95
C TYR A 45 2.84 15.24 -23.40
N THR A 46 1.86 15.63 -24.21
CA THR A 46 0.44 15.63 -23.83
C THR A 46 -0.10 14.21 -23.61
N SER A 47 0.32 13.26 -24.43
CA SER A 47 -0.04 11.85 -24.28
C SER A 47 0.53 11.26 -23.00
N LEU A 48 1.82 11.51 -22.72
CA LEU A 48 2.46 11.02 -21.51
C LEU A 48 1.81 11.60 -20.26
N LEU A 49 1.51 12.90 -20.21
CA LEU A 49 0.79 13.54 -19.09
C LEU A 49 -0.49 12.78 -18.70
N LYS A 50 -1.25 12.29 -19.70
CA LYS A 50 -2.47 11.50 -19.46
C LYS A 50 -2.18 10.08 -18.96
N LEU A 51 -1.06 9.49 -19.37
CA LEU A 51 -0.73 8.08 -19.14
C LEU A 51 0.02 7.83 -17.83
N PHE A 52 0.90 8.75 -17.40
CA PHE A 52 1.65 8.54 -16.15
C PHE A 52 0.88 8.98 -14.89
N GLN A 53 -0.21 9.73 -15.04
CA GLN A 53 -1.14 10.12 -13.96
C GLN A 53 -2.59 9.73 -14.29
N PRO A 54 -2.91 8.43 -14.34
CA PRO A 54 -4.29 7.99 -14.60
C PRO A 54 -5.22 8.43 -13.46
N VAL A 55 -6.34 9.08 -13.81
CA VAL A 55 -7.34 9.61 -12.86
C VAL A 55 -8.16 8.50 -12.19
N SER A 56 -8.33 7.36 -12.86
CA SER A 56 -9.12 6.22 -12.36
C SER A 56 -8.23 5.02 -12.13
N ILE A 57 -8.49 4.30 -11.04
CA ILE A 57 -7.78 3.07 -10.67
C ILE A 57 -7.82 2.01 -11.79
N ASN A 58 -8.94 1.90 -12.51
CA ASN A 58 -9.13 0.94 -13.60
C ASN A 58 -8.22 1.21 -14.81
N LYS A 59 -7.65 2.43 -14.91
CA LYS A 59 -6.70 2.80 -15.96
C LYS A 59 -5.25 2.49 -15.57
N LEU A 60 -4.99 2.01 -14.35
CA LEU A 60 -3.66 1.56 -13.95
C LEU A 60 -3.26 0.31 -14.75
N TYR A 61 -1.96 0.19 -15.03
CA TYR A 61 -1.41 -0.92 -15.81
C TYR A 61 -1.79 -2.29 -15.24
N CYS A 62 -1.82 -2.46 -13.92
CA CYS A 62 -2.14 -3.74 -13.27
C CYS A 62 -3.54 -4.29 -13.59
N PHE A 63 -4.51 -3.45 -13.99
CA PHE A 63 -5.84 -3.90 -14.39
C PHE A 63 -5.92 -4.32 -15.86
N ASN A 64 -4.99 -3.85 -16.68
CA ASN A 64 -4.94 -4.12 -18.12
C ASN A 64 -3.84 -5.12 -18.49
N TYR A 65 -2.98 -5.49 -17.54
CA TYR A 65 -1.91 -6.44 -17.72
C TYR A 65 -2.47 -7.83 -18.06
N GLN A 66 -2.01 -8.40 -19.17
CA GLN A 66 -2.30 -9.76 -19.60
C GLN A 66 -1.01 -10.57 -19.53
N PRO A 67 -0.90 -11.53 -18.59
CA PRO A 67 0.29 -12.37 -18.48
C PRO A 67 0.41 -13.32 -19.67
N ASN A 68 1.62 -13.80 -19.92
CA ASN A 68 1.85 -14.86 -20.89
C ASN A 68 1.21 -16.17 -20.39
N LYS A 69 0.87 -17.08 -21.30
CA LYS A 69 0.24 -18.37 -20.94
C LYS A 69 1.14 -19.28 -20.11
N ASP A 70 2.46 -19.09 -20.22
CA ASP A 70 3.46 -19.84 -19.47
C ASP A 70 3.74 -19.24 -18.08
N ASP A 71 3.17 -18.07 -17.77
CA ASP A 71 3.31 -17.46 -16.44
C ASP A 71 2.47 -18.22 -15.40
N PHE A 72 2.80 -18.00 -14.13
CA PHE A 72 2.03 -18.58 -13.02
C PHE A 72 0.54 -18.20 -13.10
N PRO A 73 -0.35 -19.11 -12.69
CA PRO A 73 -1.77 -18.80 -12.56
C PRO A 73 -1.99 -17.55 -11.70
N LYS A 74 -2.95 -16.69 -12.11
CA LYS A 74 -3.24 -15.43 -11.42
C LYS A 74 -3.46 -15.58 -9.92
N ASN A 75 -4.09 -16.67 -9.50
CA ASN A 75 -4.39 -16.95 -8.09
C ASN A 75 -3.16 -17.35 -7.28
N ALA A 76 -2.10 -17.87 -7.91
CA ALA A 76 -0.91 -18.35 -7.19
C ALA A 76 -0.28 -17.25 -6.31
N GLY A 77 -0.20 -16.01 -6.81
CA GLY A 77 0.31 -14.88 -6.02
C GLY A 77 -0.61 -14.45 -4.88
N TRP A 78 -1.92 -14.56 -5.05
CA TRP A 78 -2.91 -14.18 -4.01
C TRP A 78 -3.02 -15.24 -2.92
N ASP A 79 -2.89 -16.51 -3.29
CA ASP A 79 -3.01 -17.65 -2.37
C ASP A 79 -1.70 -17.94 -1.61
N TYR A 80 -0.58 -17.33 -2.04
CA TYR A 80 0.75 -17.56 -1.47
C TYR A 80 0.84 -17.20 0.02
N PHE A 81 0.22 -16.10 0.43
CA PHE A 81 0.27 -15.61 1.80
C PHE A 81 -1.09 -15.70 2.48
N LYS A 82 -1.17 -16.44 3.58
CA LYS A 82 -2.36 -16.52 4.43
C LYS A 82 -2.01 -16.07 5.85
N LEU A 83 -2.58 -14.95 6.27
CA LEU A 83 -2.32 -14.37 7.60
C LEU A 83 -2.61 -15.36 8.74
N GLU A 84 -3.67 -16.16 8.60
CA GLU A 84 -4.01 -17.22 9.56
C GLU A 84 -2.91 -18.28 9.69
N ALA A 85 -2.28 -18.67 8.57
CA ALA A 85 -1.19 -19.65 8.58
C ALA A 85 0.05 -19.09 9.30
N GLU A 86 0.36 -17.81 9.08
CA GLU A 86 1.48 -17.15 9.77
C GLU A 86 1.27 -17.07 11.29
N PHE A 87 0.06 -16.73 11.75
CA PHE A 87 -0.22 -16.74 13.19
C PHE A 87 -0.20 -18.15 13.77
N LYS A 88 -0.68 -19.16 13.02
CA LYS A 88 -0.54 -20.57 13.41
C LYS A 88 0.92 -21.00 13.54
N HIS A 89 1.82 -20.54 12.66
CA HIS A 89 3.27 -20.80 12.79
C HIS A 89 3.85 -20.22 14.09
N MET A 90 3.30 -19.10 14.56
CA MET A 90 3.66 -18.50 15.86
C MET A 90 2.89 -19.09 17.05
N LEU A 91 2.16 -20.19 16.86
CA LEU A 91 1.32 -20.83 17.86
C LEU A 91 0.23 -19.89 18.41
N VAL A 92 -0.38 -19.08 17.54
CA VAL A 92 -1.49 -18.18 17.85
C VAL A 92 -2.71 -18.59 17.01
N PRO A 93 -3.91 -18.70 17.60
CA PRO A 93 -4.30 -18.37 18.97
C PRO A 93 -3.77 -19.35 20.03
N ASN A 94 -3.69 -18.89 21.28
CA ASN A 94 -3.24 -19.68 22.44
C ASN A 94 -3.88 -19.16 23.75
N GLU A 95 -3.29 -19.50 24.90
CA GLU A 95 -3.77 -19.07 26.22
C GLU A 95 -3.73 -17.56 26.44
N ALA A 96 -2.78 -16.85 25.80
CA ALA A 96 -2.58 -15.41 25.97
C ALA A 96 -3.15 -14.57 24.82
N TRP A 97 -3.31 -15.14 23.61
CA TRP A 97 -3.70 -14.40 22.41
C TRP A 97 -4.88 -15.06 21.69
N THR A 98 -5.84 -14.25 21.24
CA THR A 98 -7.03 -14.72 20.53
C THR A 98 -7.33 -13.87 19.31
N LEU A 99 -8.09 -14.43 18.37
CA LEU A 99 -8.62 -13.71 17.22
C LEU A 99 -9.76 -12.78 17.67
N CYS A 100 -9.69 -11.51 17.30
CA CYS A 100 -10.80 -10.57 17.42
C CYS A 100 -11.58 -10.54 16.10
N THR A 101 -12.87 -10.87 16.18
CA THR A 101 -13.80 -10.94 15.04
C THR A 101 -14.46 -9.60 14.72
N MET A 102 -14.32 -8.60 15.58
CA MET A 102 -14.97 -7.29 15.41
C MET A 102 -14.50 -6.51 14.19
N ASN A 103 -13.34 -6.87 13.61
CA ASN A 103 -12.83 -6.21 12.40
C ASN A 103 -13.10 -7.00 11.12
N GLU A 104 -13.92 -8.05 11.16
CA GLU A 104 -14.18 -8.88 9.96
C GLU A 104 -14.71 -8.06 8.78
N LYS A 105 -15.52 -7.04 9.07
CA LYS A 105 -16.09 -6.09 8.09
C LYS A 105 -15.45 -4.70 8.17
N TYR A 106 -14.24 -4.60 8.73
CA TYR A 106 -13.51 -3.33 8.88
C TYR A 106 -14.19 -2.29 9.80
N GLU A 107 -15.11 -2.73 10.67
CA GLU A 107 -15.92 -1.86 11.53
C GLU A 107 -15.14 -1.25 12.71
N LEU A 108 -14.15 -1.98 13.24
CA LEU A 108 -13.35 -1.52 14.37
C LEU A 108 -12.21 -0.60 13.92
N CYS A 109 -11.53 -0.93 12.81
CA CYS A 109 -10.49 -0.13 12.18
C CYS A 109 -10.39 -0.50 10.69
N ASP A 110 -10.73 0.47 9.84
CA ASP A 110 -10.78 0.34 8.38
C ASP A 110 -9.41 0.14 7.71
N THR A 111 -8.34 0.58 8.37
CA THR A 111 -6.96 0.41 7.90
C THR A 111 -6.23 -0.80 8.48
N TYR A 112 -6.92 -1.65 9.25
CA TYR A 112 -6.41 -2.92 9.77
C TYR A 112 -6.95 -4.11 8.95
N PRO A 113 -6.26 -5.28 8.97
CA PRO A 113 -6.77 -6.48 8.33
C PRO A 113 -8.09 -6.96 8.98
N ARG A 114 -8.84 -7.80 8.27
CA ARG A 114 -10.07 -8.44 8.77
C ARG A 114 -9.83 -9.26 10.04
N GLN A 115 -8.68 -9.94 10.09
CA GLN A 115 -8.24 -10.76 11.22
C GLN A 115 -7.22 -9.98 12.05
N ILE A 116 -7.54 -9.70 13.30
CA ILE A 116 -6.64 -9.04 14.24
C ILE A 116 -6.50 -9.89 15.51
N TYR A 117 -5.28 -10.04 16.00
CA TYR A 117 -5.02 -10.82 17.22
C TYR A 117 -4.74 -9.90 18.40
N VAL A 118 -5.39 -10.16 19.52
CA VAL A 118 -5.41 -9.33 20.73
C VAL A 118 -5.23 -10.21 21.96
N PRO A 119 -4.86 -9.65 23.13
CA PRO A 119 -4.79 -10.43 24.35
C PRO A 119 -6.12 -11.11 24.64
N LYS A 120 -6.09 -12.38 25.08
CA LYS A 120 -7.30 -13.17 25.37
C LYS A 120 -8.19 -12.54 26.45
N GLU A 121 -7.57 -11.81 27.38
CA GLU A 121 -8.24 -11.08 28.46
C GLU A 121 -8.92 -9.78 28.01
N ALA A 122 -8.62 -9.29 26.80
CA ALA A 122 -9.18 -8.04 26.30
C ALA A 122 -10.66 -8.20 25.95
N THR A 123 -11.53 -7.52 26.71
CA THR A 123 -12.97 -7.54 26.46
C THR A 123 -13.36 -6.71 25.24
N THR A 124 -14.50 -7.01 24.64
CA THR A 124 -15.10 -6.22 23.54
C THR A 124 -15.14 -4.72 23.85
N LEU A 125 -15.53 -4.34 25.08
CA LEU A 125 -15.58 -2.94 25.50
C LEU A 125 -14.19 -2.30 25.55
N MET A 126 -13.17 -3.02 26.04
CA MET A 126 -11.78 -2.53 26.04
C MET A 126 -11.28 -2.30 24.61
N LEU A 127 -11.59 -3.20 23.68
CA LEU A 127 -11.16 -3.07 22.28
C LEU A 127 -11.81 -1.85 21.60
N ILE A 128 -13.12 -1.64 21.82
CA ILE A 128 -13.83 -0.45 21.31
C ILE A 128 -13.26 0.84 21.91
N SER A 129 -13.08 0.88 23.23
CA SER A 129 -12.53 2.07 23.89
C SER A 129 -11.09 2.35 23.44
N SER A 130 -10.29 1.30 23.28
CA SER A 130 -8.91 1.41 22.79
C SER A 130 -8.86 1.93 21.35
N SER A 131 -9.72 1.44 20.45
CA SER A 131 -9.77 1.95 19.08
C SER A 131 -10.18 3.42 19.05
N ARG A 132 -11.20 3.83 19.82
CA ARG A 132 -11.66 5.23 19.91
C ARG A 132 -10.58 6.18 20.45
N PHE A 133 -9.73 5.70 21.36
CA PHE A 133 -8.65 6.50 21.92
C PHE A 133 -7.37 6.52 21.05
N ARG A 134 -7.34 5.77 19.95
CA ARG A 134 -6.17 5.66 19.06
C ARG A 134 -6.47 6.34 17.73
N SER A 135 -5.51 7.12 17.23
CA SER A 135 -5.64 7.77 15.92
C SER A 135 -6.03 6.78 14.82
N LYS A 136 -7.10 7.08 14.08
CA LYS A 136 -7.67 6.22 13.03
C LYS A 136 -8.11 4.83 13.51
N GLY A 137 -8.45 4.66 14.80
CA GLY A 137 -8.94 3.37 15.30
C GLY A 137 -7.87 2.29 15.50
N ARG A 138 -6.58 2.60 15.28
CA ARG A 138 -5.49 1.61 15.22
C ARG A 138 -5.04 1.18 16.62
N LEU A 139 -5.90 0.41 17.26
CA LEU A 139 -5.68 -0.21 18.57
C LEU A 139 -4.43 -1.10 18.61
N PRO A 140 -3.83 -1.34 19.78
CA PRO A 140 -2.75 -2.31 19.96
C PRO A 140 -3.18 -3.71 19.51
N ALA A 141 -2.50 -4.23 18.48
CA ALA A 141 -2.72 -5.57 17.96
C ALA A 141 -1.37 -6.31 17.80
N LEU A 142 -1.40 -7.63 17.98
CA LEU A 142 -0.23 -8.49 17.84
C LEU A 142 0.30 -8.44 16.41
N THR A 143 1.62 -8.30 16.28
CA THR A 143 2.34 -8.41 15.00
C THR A 143 3.23 -9.65 14.98
N TYR A 144 3.87 -9.95 16.10
CA TYR A 144 4.77 -11.09 16.23
C TYR A 144 4.80 -11.59 17.67
N LEU A 145 4.86 -12.91 17.84
CA LEU A 145 5.03 -13.57 19.13
C LEU A 145 6.26 -14.47 19.07
N HIS A 146 7.24 -14.22 19.93
CA HIS A 146 8.44 -15.04 20.04
C HIS A 146 8.17 -16.28 20.91
N ASN A 147 8.97 -17.34 20.73
CA ASN A 147 8.83 -18.59 21.47
C ASN A 147 8.99 -18.43 22.99
N ASN A 148 9.77 -17.44 23.44
CA ASN A 148 9.91 -17.06 24.86
C ASN A 148 8.73 -16.23 25.41
N LYS A 149 7.63 -16.10 24.65
CA LYS A 149 6.41 -15.36 24.98
C LYS A 149 6.51 -13.82 24.90
N ALA A 150 7.64 -13.25 24.51
CA ALA A 150 7.74 -11.83 24.21
C ALA A 150 6.93 -11.49 22.94
N SER A 151 6.11 -10.44 23.01
CA SER A 151 5.24 -9.99 21.91
C SER A 151 5.66 -8.64 21.36
N ILE A 152 5.60 -8.48 20.04
CA ILE A 152 5.65 -7.17 19.38
C ILE A 152 4.22 -6.81 18.97
N CYS A 153 3.74 -5.70 19.51
CA CYS A 153 2.45 -5.12 19.18
C CYS A 153 2.63 -3.81 18.41
N ARG A 154 1.68 -3.51 17.51
CA ARG A 154 1.64 -2.24 16.77
C ARG A 154 0.34 -1.49 17.07
N CYS A 155 0.42 -0.17 17.12
CA CYS A 155 -0.72 0.74 17.24
C CYS A 155 -0.36 2.12 16.66
N SER A 156 -1.35 3.00 16.52
CA SER A 156 -1.10 4.43 16.29
C SER A 156 -0.84 5.18 17.59
N GLN A 157 -0.48 6.46 17.49
CA GLN A 157 -0.45 7.35 18.65
C GLN A 157 -1.81 7.42 19.38
N PRO A 158 -1.81 7.59 20.72
CA PRO A 158 -3.00 7.85 21.51
C PRO A 158 -3.52 9.28 21.30
N LEU A 159 -4.82 9.50 21.54
CA LEU A 159 -5.48 10.80 21.49
C LEU A 159 -5.45 11.48 22.88
N SER A 160 -4.27 11.51 23.50
CA SER A 160 -4.10 11.89 24.92
C SER A 160 -4.43 13.35 25.25
N GLY A 161 -4.49 14.24 24.25
CA GLY A 161 -4.71 15.67 24.45
C GLY A 161 -3.86 16.25 25.59
N PHE A 162 -4.32 17.34 26.20
CA PHE A 162 -3.70 17.86 27.44
C PHE A 162 -4.30 17.26 28.72
N SER A 163 -5.48 16.62 28.63
CA SER A 163 -6.23 16.12 29.80
C SER A 163 -6.98 14.81 29.59
N ALA A 164 -6.75 14.07 28.50
CA ALA A 164 -7.47 12.82 28.27
C ALA A 164 -6.83 11.66 29.07
N ARG A 165 -7.57 11.15 30.06
CA ARG A 165 -7.33 9.88 30.74
C ARG A 165 -8.57 9.01 30.60
#